data_AF-A0A7W7W176-F1
#
_entry.id   AF-A0A7W7W176-F1
#
_cell.length_a   1.000
_cell.length_b   1.000
_cell.length_c   1.000
_cell.angle_alpha   90.00
_cell.angle_beta   90.00
_cell.angle_gamma   90.00
#
_symmetry.space_group_name_H-M   'P 1'
#
loop_
_entity.id
_entity.type
_entity.pdbx_description
1 polymer ?
#
loop_
_entity_poly.entity_id
_entity_poly.type
_entity_poly.pdbx_seq_one_letter_code
_entity_poly.pdbx_strand_id
1 'polypeptide(L)'
;MSEPPFRLSVGLGVTLDEGHVRDLRAALAESGNDSLLVERHTRRGVSWRIDLGEAQRPDELFRRLAVLGEGVARVIAGIVRAQTGGAPAGPYEAWVVLSLCQKIDEPDDPRQSGISIDEDVVAWAALAGAAIDIDQYVYVD
;
A
#
# COMPACT_ATOMS: atom_id res chain seq x y z
N MET A 1 -4.95 -6.77 -25.30
CA MET A 1 -3.95 -6.65 -24.20
C MET A 1 -4.51 -7.45 -23.03
N SER A 2 -3.70 -8.30 -22.39
CA SER A 2 -4.12 -9.02 -21.18
C SER A 2 -4.37 -8.03 -20.04
N GLU A 3 -5.28 -8.35 -19.12
CA GLU A 3 -5.47 -7.56 -17.88
C GLU A 3 -4.14 -7.50 -17.09
N PRO A 4 -3.88 -6.41 -16.34
CA PRO A 4 -2.69 -6.35 -15.51
C PRO A 4 -2.83 -7.31 -14.32
N PRO A 5 -1.89 -8.25 -14.11
CA PRO A 5 -2.01 -9.23 -13.05
C PRO A 5 -1.64 -8.66 -11.68
N PHE A 6 -0.93 -7.53 -11.60
CA PHE A 6 -0.48 -6.96 -10.33
C PHE A 6 -1.30 -5.75 -9.92
N ARG A 7 -1.61 -5.68 -8.62
CA ARG A 7 -2.17 -4.50 -7.96
C ARG A 7 -1.39 -4.17 -6.70
N LEU A 8 -1.10 -2.90 -6.46
CA LEU A 8 -0.41 -2.44 -5.25
C LEU A 8 -1.25 -1.39 -4.54
N SER A 9 -1.35 -1.52 -3.22
CA SER A 9 -1.96 -0.47 -2.39
C SER A 9 -1.33 -0.43 -1.00
N VAL A 10 -1.41 0.73 -0.37
CA VAL A 10 -1.06 0.91 1.05
C VAL A 10 -2.36 0.99 1.84
N GLY A 11 -2.68 -0.04 2.61
CA GLY A 11 -3.81 -0.06 3.53
C GLY A 11 -3.45 0.57 4.87
N LEU A 12 -4.36 1.38 5.41
CA LEU A 12 -4.23 1.98 6.73
C LEU A 12 -5.19 1.27 7.70
N GLY A 13 -4.63 0.53 8.65
CA GLY A 13 -5.34 -0.16 9.73
C GLY A 13 -5.73 0.75 10.89
N VAL A 14 -5.70 2.07 10.66
CA VAL A 14 -5.98 3.13 11.62
C VAL A 14 -7.13 4.00 11.11
N THR A 15 -7.90 4.61 12.01
CA THR A 15 -8.99 5.50 11.62
C THR A 15 -8.40 6.87 11.28
N LEU A 16 -8.74 7.44 10.13
CA LEU A 16 -8.35 8.82 9.83
C LEU A 16 -9.48 9.78 10.21
N ASP A 17 -9.16 10.81 10.99
CA ASP A 17 -10.04 11.96 11.18
C ASP A 17 -9.78 13.01 10.09
N GLU A 18 -10.55 14.09 10.06
CA GLU A 18 -10.41 15.14 9.06
C GLU A 18 -9.01 15.79 9.02
N GLY A 19 -8.34 15.88 10.17
CA GLY A 19 -6.98 16.40 10.26
C GLY A 19 -5.98 15.45 9.60
N HIS A 20 -6.04 14.17 9.98
CA HIS A 20 -5.20 13.13 9.37
C HIS A 20 -5.40 13.01 7.86
N VAL A 21 -6.65 13.07 7.38
CA VAL A 21 -6.95 13.05 5.94
C VAL A 21 -6.35 14.27 5.24
N ARG A 22 -6.47 15.45 5.83
CA ARG A 22 -5.90 16.69 5.27
C ARG A 22 -4.38 16.62 5.17
N ASP A 23 -3.71 16.19 6.23
CA ASP A 23 -2.24 16.11 6.28
C ASP A 23 -1.73 15.07 5.27
N LEU A 24 -2.39 13.92 5.17
CA LEU A 24 -2.02 12.89 4.20
C LEU A 24 -2.26 13.35 2.75
N ARG A 25 -3.38 14.05 2.48
CA ARG A 25 -3.62 14.63 1.15
C ARG A 25 -2.59 15.70 0.81
N ALA A 26 -2.19 16.54 1.77
CA ALA A 26 -1.17 17.55 1.55
C ALA A 26 0.17 16.90 1.17
N ALA A 27 0.61 15.88 1.92
CA ALA A 27 1.84 15.15 1.62
C ALA A 27 1.78 14.43 0.25
N LEU A 28 0.63 13.86 -0.11
CA LEU A 28 0.43 13.27 -1.44
C LEU A 28 0.43 14.32 -2.55
N ALA A 29 -0.12 15.50 -2.31
CA ALA A 29 -0.16 16.60 -3.28
C ALA A 29 1.25 17.12 -3.63
N GLU A 30 2.21 17.08 -2.70
CA GLU A 30 3.61 17.45 -2.95
C GLU A 30 4.25 16.62 -4.08
N SER A 31 3.78 15.38 -4.28
CA SER A 31 4.20 14.49 -5.36
C SER A 31 3.17 14.36 -6.50
N GLY A 32 2.08 15.13 -6.47
CA GLY A 32 1.00 15.07 -7.46
C GLY A 32 0.12 13.82 -7.36
N ASN A 33 0.03 13.20 -6.19
CA ASN A 33 -0.62 11.92 -5.94
C ASN A 33 -1.85 12.01 -5.00
N ASP A 34 -2.42 13.19 -4.77
CA ASP A 34 -3.51 13.40 -3.82
C ASP A 34 -4.79 12.60 -4.19
N SER A 35 -5.00 12.34 -5.47
CA SER A 35 -6.09 11.51 -5.97
C SER A 35 -5.95 10.03 -5.62
N LEU A 36 -4.77 9.56 -5.19
CA LEU A 36 -4.54 8.16 -4.85
C LEU A 36 -5.11 7.78 -3.48
N LEU A 37 -5.45 8.76 -2.63
CA LEU A 37 -6.08 8.50 -1.34
C LEU A 37 -7.56 8.18 -1.52
N VAL A 38 -7.92 6.92 -1.26
CA VAL A 38 -9.26 6.38 -1.45
C VAL A 38 -9.89 6.02 -0.10
N GLU A 39 -11.09 6.53 0.11
CA GLU A 39 -11.98 6.13 1.19
C GLU A 39 -12.76 4.86 0.79
N ARG A 40 -12.89 3.91 1.72
CA ARG A 40 -13.71 2.71 1.55
C ARG A 40 -14.66 2.54 2.73
N HIS A 41 -15.96 2.44 2.42
CA HIS A 41 -16.95 2.03 3.40
C HIS A 41 -16.99 0.51 3.51
N THR A 42 -16.66 0.00 4.69
CA THR A 42 -16.72 -1.43 5.02
C THR A 42 -17.80 -1.68 6.06
N ARG A 43 -18.13 -2.96 6.30
CA ARG A 43 -19.02 -3.34 7.42
C ARG A 43 -18.49 -2.94 8.80
N ARG A 44 -17.18 -2.69 8.91
CA ARG A 44 -16.49 -2.29 10.16
C ARG A 44 -16.31 -0.77 10.28
N GLY A 45 -16.84 0.01 9.33
CA GLY A 45 -16.66 1.46 9.26
C GLY A 45 -15.85 1.90 8.06
N VAL A 46 -15.33 3.13 8.12
CA VAL A 46 -14.52 3.73 7.06
C VAL A 46 -13.08 3.23 7.18
N SER A 47 -12.52 2.74 6.08
CA SER A 47 -11.10 2.45 5.94
C SER A 47 -10.49 3.30 4.83
N TRP A 48 -9.17 3.51 4.91
CA TRP A 48 -8.43 4.34 3.97
C TRP A 48 -7.31 3.54 3.33
N ARG A 49 -7.05 3.82 2.04
CA ARG A 49 -5.89 3.29 1.35
C ARG A 49 -5.31 4.28 0.36
N ILE A 50 -4.03 4.13 0.07
CA ILE A 50 -3.39 4.74 -1.10
C ILE A 50 -3.38 3.69 -2.20
N ASP A 51 -4.15 3.90 -3.27
CA ASP A 51 -4.28 2.97 -4.38
C ASP A 51 -3.26 3.30 -5.48
N LEU A 52 -2.20 2.50 -5.61
CA LEU A 52 -1.17 2.71 -6.64
C LEU A 52 -1.58 2.11 -7.99
N GLY A 53 -2.75 1.49 -8.04
CA GLY A 53 -3.37 0.95 -9.24
C GLY A 53 -2.80 -0.41 -9.63
N GLU A 54 -2.89 -0.68 -10.92
CA GLU A 54 -2.58 -1.98 -11.52
C GLU A 54 -1.48 -1.84 -12.56
N ALA A 55 -0.69 -2.91 -12.75
CA ALA A 55 0.38 -2.95 -13.73
C ALA A 55 0.67 -4.37 -14.23
N GLN A 56 1.30 -4.44 -15.40
CA GLN A 56 1.77 -5.72 -15.97
C GLN A 56 2.93 -6.32 -15.17
N ARG A 57 3.69 -5.48 -14.47
CA ARG A 57 4.83 -5.88 -13.67
C ARG A 57 4.88 -5.12 -12.34
N PRO A 58 5.37 -5.74 -11.26
CA PRO A 58 5.41 -5.11 -9.94
C PRO A 58 6.41 -3.94 -9.86
N ASP A 59 7.48 -3.92 -10.66
CA ASP A 59 8.50 -2.84 -10.65
C ASP A 59 7.92 -1.48 -11.06
N GLU A 60 6.87 -1.46 -11.89
CA GLU A 60 6.16 -0.24 -12.20
C GLU A 60 5.42 0.31 -10.98
N LEU A 61 4.76 -0.56 -10.21
CA LEU A 61 4.04 -0.19 -8.99
C LEU A 61 5.00 0.24 -7.88
N PHE A 62 6.15 -0.41 -7.76
CA PHE A 62 7.21 -0.03 -6.83
C PHE A 62 7.80 1.34 -7.15
N ARG A 63 8.00 1.68 -8.43
CA ARG A 63 8.39 3.04 -8.81
C ARG A 63 7.32 4.07 -8.44
N ARG A 64 6.03 3.75 -8.59
CA ARG A 64 4.95 4.64 -8.13
C ARG A 64 4.98 4.82 -6.61
N LEU A 65 5.26 3.77 -5.84
CA LEU A 65 5.44 3.87 -4.39
C LEU A 65 6.63 4.78 -4.04
N ALA A 66 7.78 4.60 -4.68
CA ALA A 66 8.96 5.42 -4.45
C ALA A 66 8.69 6.92 -4.74
N VAL A 67 7.89 7.21 -5.78
CA VAL A 67 7.48 8.59 -6.12
C VAL A 67 6.58 9.23 -5.06
N LEU A 68 5.84 8.47 -4.25
CA LEU A 68 5.13 9.04 -3.10
C LEU A 68 6.09 9.74 -2.13
N GLY A 69 7.34 9.26 -2.07
CA GLY A 69 8.41 9.86 -1.31
C GLY A 69 8.32 9.64 0.20
N GLU A 70 9.39 10.05 0.88
CA GLU A 70 9.52 9.93 2.33
C GLU A 70 8.50 10.75 3.11
N GLY A 71 8.06 11.88 2.56
CA GLY A 71 7.11 12.78 3.22
C GLY A 71 5.80 12.07 3.56
N VAL A 72 5.25 11.32 2.59
CA VAL A 72 4.05 10.50 2.78
C VAL A 72 4.28 9.41 3.84
N ALA A 73 5.40 8.70 3.77
CA ALA A 73 5.75 7.65 4.74
C ALA A 73 5.83 8.22 6.17
N ARG A 74 6.46 9.39 6.35
CA ARG A 74 6.58 10.05 7.67
C ARG A 74 5.24 10.50 8.22
N VAL A 75 4.36 11.03 7.37
CA VAL A 75 2.99 11.42 7.79
C VAL A 75 2.22 10.19 8.26
N ILE A 76 2.24 9.09 7.50
CA ILE A 76 1.61 7.82 7.89
C ILE A 76 2.15 7.34 9.24
N ALA A 77 3.48 7.28 9.40
CA ALA A 77 4.10 6.85 10.64
C ALA A 77 3.73 7.75 11.84
N GLY A 78 3.62 9.06 11.62
CA GLY A 78 3.17 10.03 12.61
C GLY A 78 1.74 9.78 13.08
N ILE A 79 0.82 9.57 12.13
CA ILE A 79 -0.59 9.26 12.41
C ILE A 79 -0.69 7.97 13.23
N VAL A 80 -0.03 6.90 12.76
CA VAL A 80 -0.04 5.60 13.45
C VAL A 80 0.48 5.75 14.87
N ARG A 81 1.65 6.40 15.05
CA ARG A 81 2.23 6.61 16.38
C ARG A 81 1.30 7.40 17.30
N ALA A 82 0.64 8.44 16.79
CA ALA A 82 -0.29 9.25 17.57
C ALA A 82 -1.48 8.42 18.08
N GLN A 83 -1.98 7.49 17.28
CA GLN A 83 -3.12 6.65 17.67
C GLN A 83 -2.76 5.45 18.53
N THR A 84 -1.59 4.85 18.31
CA THR A 84 -1.17 3.65 19.04
C THR A 84 -0.36 3.97 20.29
N GLY A 85 -0.02 5.24 20.52
CA GLY A 85 0.94 5.64 21.56
C GLY A 85 2.34 5.11 21.31
N GLY A 86 2.66 4.74 20.05
CA GLY A 86 3.90 4.06 19.69
C GLY A 86 3.94 2.56 20.03
N ALA A 87 2.81 1.97 20.46
CA ALA A 87 2.73 0.53 20.66
C ALA A 87 2.95 -0.20 19.32
N PRO A 88 3.77 -1.27 19.31
CA PRO A 88 3.90 -2.12 18.14
C PRO A 88 2.56 -2.77 17.83
N ALA A 89 2.32 -3.09 16.55
CA ALA A 89 1.20 -3.94 16.20
C ALA A 89 1.38 -5.34 16.82
N GLY A 90 0.27 -6.06 17.01
CA GLY A 90 0.33 -7.45 17.47
C GLY A 90 1.12 -8.35 16.50
N PRO A 91 1.55 -9.55 16.93
CA PRO A 91 2.37 -10.45 16.11
C PRO A 91 1.74 -10.88 14.78
N TYR A 92 0.44 -10.62 14.57
CA TYR A 92 -0.30 -10.93 13.35
C TYR A 92 -1.08 -9.70 12.81
N GLU A 93 -0.76 -8.51 13.30
CA GLU A 93 -1.43 -7.27 12.89
C GLU A 93 -0.39 -6.28 12.38
N ALA A 94 -0.81 -5.42 11.46
CA ALA A 94 -0.01 -4.28 11.04
C ALA A 94 -0.92 -3.06 10.92
N TRP A 95 -0.48 -1.94 11.46
CA TRP A 95 -1.21 -0.67 11.37
C TRP A 95 -1.15 -0.08 9.95
N VAL A 96 -0.15 -0.49 9.17
CA VAL A 96 0.04 -0.12 7.78
C VAL A 96 0.46 -1.36 7.02
N VAL A 97 -0.19 -1.63 5.89
CA VAL A 97 0.13 -2.78 5.04
C VAL A 97 0.39 -2.30 3.62
N LEU A 98 1.58 -2.57 3.10
CA LEU A 98 1.87 -2.48 1.67
C LEU A 98 1.49 -3.82 1.03
N SER A 99 0.32 -3.87 0.41
CA SER A 99 -0.25 -5.09 -0.16
C SER A 99 -0.05 -5.11 -1.68
N LEU A 100 0.79 -6.05 -2.14
CA LEU A 100 0.94 -6.41 -3.54
C LEU A 100 0.15 -7.69 -3.79
N CYS A 101 -0.89 -7.61 -4.62
CA CYS A 101 -1.64 -8.78 -5.02
C CYS A 101 -1.36 -9.14 -6.48
N GLN A 102 -1.15 -10.42 -6.74
CA GLN A 102 -1.00 -10.98 -8.08
C GLN A 102 -2.18 -11.91 -8.41
N LYS A 103 -2.88 -11.60 -9.50
CA LYS A 103 -3.82 -12.50 -10.17
C LYS A 103 -3.03 -13.51 -11.02
N ILE A 104 -3.26 -14.79 -10.77
CA ILE A 104 -2.67 -15.90 -11.52
C ILE A 104 -3.78 -16.53 -12.36
N ASP A 105 -3.78 -16.23 -13.65
CA ASP A 105 -4.73 -16.82 -14.61
C ASP A 105 -4.18 -18.11 -15.24
N GLU A 106 -2.86 -18.22 -15.38
CA GLU A 106 -2.17 -19.41 -15.88
C GLU A 106 -0.98 -19.73 -14.95
N PRO A 107 -1.11 -20.75 -14.06
CA PRO A 107 -0.07 -21.09 -13.08
C PRO A 107 1.28 -21.45 -13.67
N ASP A 108 1.29 -21.97 -14.90
CA ASP A 108 2.50 -22.38 -15.61
C ASP A 108 3.12 -21.25 -16.44
N ASP A 109 2.59 -20.01 -16.39
CA ASP A 109 3.13 -18.89 -17.14
C ASP A 109 4.54 -18.52 -16.64
N PRO A 110 5.60 -18.72 -17.45
CA PRO A 110 6.97 -18.45 -17.04
C PRO A 110 7.25 -16.96 -16.75
N ARG A 111 6.34 -16.06 -17.16
CA ARG A 111 6.40 -14.64 -16.82
C ARG A 111 6.04 -14.37 -15.36
N GLN A 112 5.40 -15.31 -14.68
CA GLN A 112 5.17 -15.29 -13.23
C GLN A 112 6.42 -15.75 -12.46
N SER A 113 7.59 -15.27 -12.89
CA SER A 113 8.84 -15.40 -12.14
C SER A 113 8.72 -14.60 -10.83
N GLY A 114 9.37 -15.06 -9.77
CA GLY A 114 9.28 -14.47 -8.43
C GLY A 114 9.43 -12.94 -8.37
N ILE A 115 8.89 -12.35 -7.31
CA ILE A 115 8.85 -10.90 -7.11
C ILE A 115 10.14 -10.44 -6.43
N SER A 116 10.89 -9.57 -7.10
CA SER A 116 12.03 -8.88 -6.49
C SER A 116 11.57 -7.53 -5.94
N ILE A 117 11.87 -7.27 -4.67
CA ILE A 117 11.51 -6.01 -3.98
C ILE A 117 12.74 -5.12 -3.96
N ASP A 118 12.59 -3.89 -4.43
CA ASP A 118 13.66 -2.89 -4.49
C ASP A 118 14.00 -2.34 -3.09
N GLU A 119 15.23 -1.87 -2.89
CA GLU A 119 15.69 -1.29 -1.62
C GLU A 119 14.87 -0.06 -1.23
N ASP A 120 14.48 0.76 -2.21
CA ASP A 120 13.65 1.95 -2.00
C ASP A 120 12.26 1.58 -1.45
N VAL A 121 11.69 0.46 -1.89
CA VAL A 121 10.41 -0.05 -1.39
C VAL A 121 10.54 -0.50 0.06
N VAL A 122 11.62 -1.21 0.38
CA VAL A 122 11.92 -1.65 1.74
C VAL A 122 12.14 -0.45 2.67
N ALA A 123 12.91 0.55 2.22
CA ALA A 123 13.17 1.76 2.97
C ALA A 123 11.88 2.57 3.22
N TRP A 124 11.04 2.71 2.19
CA TRP A 124 9.75 3.37 2.31
C TRP A 124 8.84 2.65 3.30
N ALA A 125 8.73 1.32 3.19
CA ALA A 125 7.90 0.50 4.08
C ALA A 125 8.40 0.61 5.53
N ALA A 126 9.72 0.51 5.75
CA ALA A 126 10.32 0.66 7.08
C ALA A 126 10.02 2.04 7.68
N LEU A 127 10.14 3.11 6.89
CA LEU A 127 9.86 4.48 7.33
C LEU A 127 8.39 4.68 7.69
N ALA A 128 7.47 4.09 6.91
CA ALA A 128 6.04 4.13 7.17
C ALA A 128 5.59 3.21 8.33
N GLY A 129 6.47 2.32 8.81
CA GLY A 129 6.09 1.26 9.75
C GLY A 129 5.17 0.22 9.11
N ALA A 130 5.29 0.00 7.81
CA ALA A 130 4.44 -0.90 7.04
C ALA A 130 4.96 -2.35 7.05
N ALA A 131 4.04 -3.29 7.22
CA ALA A 131 4.28 -4.68 6.82
C ALA A 131 4.13 -4.80 5.31
N ILE A 132 4.98 -5.62 4.69
CA ILE A 132 4.86 -5.97 3.26
C ILE A 132 4.08 -7.27 3.19
N ASP A 133 2.98 -7.25 2.45
CA ASP A 133 2.09 -8.37 2.25
C ASP A 133 2.00 -8.70 0.76
N ILE A 134 2.29 -9.95 0.40
CA ILE A 134 2.33 -10.43 -0.98
C ILE A 134 1.37 -11.59 -1.10
N ASP A 135 0.25 -11.33 -1.77
CA ASP A 135 -0.80 -12.30 -1.99
C ASP A 135 -0.84 -12.74 -3.45
N GLN A 136 -1.12 -14.02 -3.65
CA GLN A 136 -1.40 -14.59 -4.95
C GLN A 136 -2.76 -15.25 -4.92
N TYR A 137 -3.61 -14.96 -5.90
CA TYR A 137 -4.90 -15.62 -6.02
C TYR A 137 -5.08 -16.20 -7.42
N VAL A 138 -5.64 -17.41 -7.44
CA VAL A 138 -6.07 -18.14 -8.63
C VAL A 138 -7.58 -18.18 -8.58
N TYR A 139 -8.24 -17.74 -9.64
CA TYR A 139 -9.68 -17.99 -9.81
C TYR A 139 -9.84 -19.36 -10.47
N VAL A 140 -10.44 -20.29 -9.74
CA VAL A 140 -10.95 -21.53 -10.32
C VAL A 140 -12.43 -21.32 -10.57
N ASP A 141 -12.86 -21.54 -11.82
CA ASP A 141 -14.28 -21.58 -12.19
C ASP A 141 -15.03 -22.69 -11.44
#